data_AF-A0A7S1LF63-F1
#
_entry.id   AF-A0A7S1LF63-F1
#
_cell.length_a   1.000
_cell.length_b   1.000
_cell.length_c   1.000
_cell.angle_alpha   90.00
_cell.angle_beta   90.00
_cell.angle_gamma   90.00
#
_symmetry.space_group_name_H-M   'P 1'
#
loop_
_entity.id
_entity.type
_entity.pdbx_description
1 polymer ?
#
loop_
_entity_poly.entity_id
_entity_poly.type
_entity_poly.pdbx_seq_one_letter_code
_entity_poly.pdbx_strand_id
1 'polypeptide(L)'
;SAMGDVVHAPVARLDPERMGMPAFLVERLRSLGVTRLTPVQAKLFQEAYAVHDTAVCGPTGTGKSFGIAVAVVARLLRDGPMAPLTAVVLAPTPELAHQINGWIR
;
A
#
# COMPACT_ATOMS: atom_id res chain seq x y z
N SER A 1 -15.56 23.91 -7.88
CA SER A 1 -15.17 23.86 -6.46
C SER A 1 -13.77 23.32 -6.32
N ALA A 2 -12.77 24.20 -6.19
CA ALA A 2 -11.34 23.90 -6.19
C ALA A 2 -10.80 23.24 -4.89
N MET A 3 -11.68 22.91 -3.94
CA MET A 3 -11.30 22.35 -2.63
C MET A 3 -11.15 20.82 -2.63
N GLY A 4 -11.68 20.12 -3.65
CA GLY A 4 -11.64 18.66 -3.73
C GLY A 4 -10.31 18.09 -4.23
N ASP A 5 -9.62 18.82 -5.11
CA ASP A 5 -8.37 18.36 -5.74
C ASP A 5 -7.16 18.41 -4.79
N VAL A 6 -7.21 19.25 -3.75
CA VAL A 6 -6.10 19.45 -2.80
C VAL A 6 -5.97 18.29 -1.82
N VAL A 7 -7.07 17.60 -1.49
CA VAL A 7 -7.10 16.55 -0.43
C VAL A 7 -6.51 15.21 -0.91
N HIS A 8 -6.26 15.05 -2.22
CA HIS A 8 -5.80 13.80 -2.83
C HIS A 8 -4.47 13.93 -3.57
N ALA A 9 -3.89 15.13 -3.60
CA ALA A 9 -2.57 15.34 -4.18
C ALA A 9 -1.53 14.46 -3.47
N PRO A 10 -0.54 13.89 -4.19
CA PRO A 10 0.50 13.10 -3.56
C PRO A 10 1.31 13.92 -2.56
N VAL A 11 1.28 13.54 -1.28
CA VAL A 11 1.86 14.33 -0.16
C VAL A 11 3.20 13.80 0.34
N ALA A 12 3.56 12.56 0.00
CA ALA A 12 4.79 11.93 0.47
C ALA A 12 5.60 11.34 -0.69
N ARG A 13 6.90 11.65 -0.72
CA ARG A 13 7.86 10.91 -1.55
C ARG A 13 8.08 9.53 -0.95
N LEU A 14 8.27 8.53 -1.79
CA LEU A 14 8.71 7.20 -1.35
C LEU A 14 10.11 7.29 -0.75
N ASP A 15 10.18 7.10 0.57
CA ASP A 15 11.38 7.15 1.38
C ASP A 15 11.45 5.86 2.23
N PRO A 16 12.37 4.93 1.92
CA PRO A 16 12.45 3.64 2.60
C PRO A 16 12.66 3.76 4.12
N GLU A 17 13.56 4.65 4.55
CA GLU A 17 13.97 4.77 5.96
C GLU A 17 12.85 5.37 6.80
N ARG A 18 12.19 6.40 6.27
CA ARG A 18 11.05 7.03 6.95
C ARG A 18 9.81 6.15 6.99
N MET A 19 9.68 5.25 6.02
CA MET A 19 8.53 4.36 5.91
C MET A 19 8.78 2.99 6.53
N GLY A 20 10.00 2.64 6.97
CA GLY A 20 10.29 1.29 7.47
C GLY A 20 10.13 0.19 6.41
N MET A 21 10.15 0.56 5.12
CA MET A 21 9.95 -0.37 4.00
C MET A 21 11.28 -0.97 3.55
N PRO A 22 11.31 -2.26 3.18
CA PRO A 22 12.49 -2.85 2.55
C PRO A 22 12.89 -2.05 1.30
N ALA A 23 14.19 -1.74 1.17
CA ALA A 23 14.70 -0.91 0.07
C ALA A 23 14.32 -1.47 -1.32
N PHE A 24 14.34 -2.79 -1.47
CA PHE A 24 13.97 -3.44 -2.73
C PHE A 24 12.49 -3.21 -3.10
N LEU A 25 11.58 -3.14 -2.12
CA LEU A 25 10.16 -2.90 -2.36
C LEU A 25 9.95 -1.47 -2.87
N VAL A 26 10.67 -0.50 -2.30
CA VAL A 26 10.65 0.89 -2.77
C VAL A 26 11.15 0.99 -4.22
N GLU A 27 12.21 0.27 -4.56
CA GLU A 27 12.73 0.27 -5.94
C GLU A 27 11.74 -0.36 -6.92
N ARG A 28 11.08 -1.46 -6.53
CA ARG A 28 10.01 -2.06 -7.33
C ARG A 28 8.85 -1.10 -7.53
N LEU A 29 8.40 -0.40 -6.49
CA LEU A 29 7.35 0.62 -6.61
C LEU A 29 7.74 1.74 -7.60
N ARG A 30 8.98 2.22 -7.55
CA ARG A 30 9.51 3.20 -8.52
C ARG A 30 9.50 2.67 -9.94
N SER A 31 9.89 1.42 -10.16
CA SER A 31 9.86 0.78 -11.47
C SER A 31 8.44 0.66 -12.06
N LEU A 32 7.43 0.58 -11.19
CA LEU A 32 6.00 0.60 -11.56
C LEU A 32 5.45 2.02 -11.76
N GLY A 33 6.31 3.05 -11.72
CA GLY A 33 5.93 4.45 -11.87
C GLY A 33 5.39 5.10 -10.59
N VAL A 34 5.34 4.38 -9.47
CA VAL A 34 4.94 4.93 -8.17
C VAL A 34 6.11 5.72 -7.62
N THR A 35 6.03 7.05 -7.70
CA THR A 35 7.08 7.96 -7.19
C THR A 35 6.60 8.79 -6.01
N ARG A 36 5.29 8.93 -5.84
CA ARG A 36 4.65 9.63 -4.74
C ARG A 36 3.40 8.89 -4.27
N LEU A 37 3.14 8.98 -2.98
CA LEU A 37 1.99 8.37 -2.32
C LEU A 37 0.87 9.38 -2.10
N THR A 38 -0.37 8.93 -2.25
CA THR A 38 -1.52 9.70 -1.78
C THR A 38 -1.52 9.76 -0.24
N PRO A 39 -2.21 10.73 0.39
CA PRO A 39 -2.23 10.84 1.85
C PRO A 39 -2.70 9.55 2.54
N VAL A 40 -3.70 8.87 1.96
CA VAL A 40 -4.23 7.63 2.53
C VAL A 40 -3.23 6.48 2.42
N GLN A 41 -2.44 6.40 1.35
CA GLN A 41 -1.38 5.39 1.18
C GLN A 41 -0.22 5.64 2.14
N ALA A 42 0.21 6.90 2.30
CA ALA A 42 1.27 7.27 3.23
C ALA A 42 0.89 6.90 4.67
N LYS A 43 -0.34 7.22 5.08
CA LYS A 43 -0.87 6.82 6.40
C LYS A 43 -0.95 5.31 6.53
N LEU A 44 -1.48 4.62 5.51
CA LEU A 44 -1.53 3.16 5.45
C LEU A 44 -0.19 2.50 5.71
N PHE A 45 0.90 3.01 5.12
CA PHE A 45 2.23 2.44 5.33
C PHE A 45 2.77 2.71 6.72
N GLN A 46 2.49 3.86 7.33
CA GLN A 46 2.81 4.08 8.75
C GLN A 46 2.07 3.10 9.66
N GLU A 47 0.79 2.83 9.37
CA GLU A 47 -0.05 1.89 10.12
C GLU A 47 0.25 0.41 9.80
N ALA A 48 0.80 0.09 8.62
CA ALA A 48 1.11 -1.28 8.21
C ALA A 48 2.04 -2.01 9.18
N TYR A 49 2.87 -1.24 9.87
CA TYR A 49 3.82 -1.70 10.87
C TYR A 49 3.24 -1.74 12.28
N ALA A 50 2.04 -1.21 12.49
CA ALA A 50 1.36 -1.27 13.76
C ALA A 50 0.90 -2.71 14.06
N VAL A 51 0.90 -3.07 15.34
CA VAL A 51 0.52 -4.41 15.83
C VAL A 51 -1.00 -4.53 16.02
N HIS A 52 -1.77 -3.53 15.61
CA HIS A 52 -3.22 -3.48 15.78
C HIS A 52 -3.97 -3.56 14.44
N ASP A 53 -5.25 -3.92 14.53
CA ASP A 53 -6.15 -3.90 13.40
C ASP A 53 -6.29 -2.48 12.83
N THR A 54 -6.39 -2.38 11.51
CA THR A 54 -6.45 -1.10 10.81
C THR A 54 -7.64 -1.09 9.86
N ALA A 55 -8.48 -0.08 9.98
CA ALA A 55 -9.56 0.20 9.03
C ALA A 55 -9.19 1.44 8.18
N VAL A 56 -9.40 1.34 6.87
CA VAL A 56 -9.09 2.43 5.95
C VAL A 56 -10.34 2.85 5.20
N CYS A 57 -10.71 4.12 5.36
CA CYS A 57 -11.84 4.73 4.67
C CYS A 57 -11.38 5.91 3.81
N GLY A 58 -11.99 6.06 2.64
CA GLY A 58 -11.82 7.26 1.81
C GLY A 58 -12.51 7.13 0.44
N PRO A 59 -12.48 8.18 -0.38
CA PRO A 59 -13.16 8.21 -1.69
C PRO A 59 -12.64 7.18 -2.71
N THR A 60 -13.46 6.75 -3.67
CA THR A 60 -12.99 5.89 -4.77
C THR A 60 -11.88 6.59 -5.58
N GLY A 61 -11.01 5.83 -6.22
CA GLY A 61 -9.91 6.37 -7.05
C GLY A 61 -8.67 6.85 -6.29
N THR A 62 -8.66 6.88 -4.94
CA THR A 62 -7.47 7.35 -4.18
C THR A 62 -6.37 6.28 -3.97
N GLY A 63 -6.45 5.15 -4.68
CA GLY A 63 -5.43 4.09 -4.62
C GLY A 63 -5.35 3.31 -3.29
N LYS A 64 -6.43 3.25 -2.50
CA LYS A 64 -6.46 2.52 -1.21
C LYS A 64 -6.17 1.03 -1.35
N SER A 65 -6.82 0.34 -2.28
CA SER A 65 -6.65 -1.11 -2.46
C SER A 65 -5.20 -1.47 -2.79
N PHE A 66 -4.57 -0.69 -3.68
CA PHE A 66 -3.15 -0.80 -3.97
C PHE A 66 -2.29 -0.55 -2.73
N GLY A 67 -2.59 0.51 -1.96
CA GLY A 67 -1.90 0.79 -0.70
C GLY A 67 -2.00 -0.35 0.31
N ILE A 68 -3.17 -0.98 0.47
CA ILE A 68 -3.35 -2.13 1.35
C ILE A 68 -2.51 -3.33 0.86
N ALA A 69 -2.53 -3.63 -0.43
CA ALA A 69 -1.75 -4.72 -1.00
C ALA A 69 -0.24 -4.55 -0.75
N VAL A 70 0.28 -3.35 -0.99
CA VAL A 70 1.70 -3.02 -0.77
C VAL A 70 2.06 -3.06 0.73
N ALA A 71 1.17 -2.58 1.60
CA ALA A 71 1.34 -2.64 3.05
C ALA A 71 1.49 -4.08 3.56
N VAL A 72 0.64 -4.99 3.08
CA VAL A 72 0.72 -6.42 3.42
C VAL A 72 2.05 -7.00 2.96
N VAL A 73 2.46 -6.74 1.72
CA VAL A 73 3.75 -7.20 1.19
C VAL A 73 4.92 -6.64 2.03
N ALA A 74 4.91 -5.35 2.36
CA ALA A 74 5.95 -4.72 3.16
C ALA A 74 6.10 -5.39 4.53
N ARG A 75 4.98 -5.71 5.19
CA ARG A 75 4.97 -6.40 6.49
C ARG A 75 5.52 -7.83 6.37
N LEU A 76 5.05 -8.59 5.38
CA LEU A 76 5.48 -9.98 5.16
C LEU A 76 6.99 -10.09 4.90
N LEU A 77 7.55 -9.14 4.14
CA LEU A 77 8.98 -9.11 3.83
C LEU A 77 9.85 -8.73 5.02
N ARG A 78 9.32 -7.95 5.96
CA ARG A 78 10.00 -7.55 7.19
C ARG A 78 10.03 -8.68 8.21
N ASP A 79 8.90 -9.39 8.37
CA ASP A 79 8.69 -10.32 9.50
C ASP A 79 9.44 -11.66 9.35
N GLY A 80 10.19 -11.86 8.25
CA GLY A 80 11.06 -13.01 8.06
C GLY A 80 10.41 -14.14 7.26
N PRO A 81 10.95 -15.38 7.32
CA PRO A 81 10.56 -16.45 6.39
C PRO A 81 9.05 -16.74 6.48
N MET A 82 8.38 -16.58 5.34
CA MET A 82 6.95 -16.79 5.23
C MET A 82 6.61 -18.28 5.33
N ALA A 83 5.71 -18.63 6.25
CA ALA A 83 5.05 -19.93 6.21
C ALA A 83 4.25 -20.08 4.89
N PRO A 84 3.93 -21.32 4.45
CA PRO A 84 3.24 -21.56 3.17
C PRO A 84 1.95 -20.75 2.97
N LEU A 85 1.26 -20.39 4.05
CA LEU A 85 0.14 -19.43 4.04
C LEU A 85 0.34 -18.41 5.16
N THR A 86 0.55 -17.14 4.79
CA THR A 86 0.88 -16.05 5.73
C THR A 86 -0.07 -14.85 5.65
N ALA A 87 -0.84 -14.73 4.56
CA ALA A 87 -1.83 -13.68 4.39
C ALA A 87 -2.99 -14.15 3.50
N VAL A 88 -4.20 -13.65 3.79
CA VAL A 88 -5.39 -13.83 2.96
C VAL A 88 -5.92 -12.45 2.59
N VAL A 89 -6.13 -12.22 1.30
CA VAL A 89 -6.74 -10.98 0.80
C VAL A 89 -8.13 -11.29 0.26
N LEU A 90 -9.15 -10.67 0.87
CA LEU A 90 -10.53 -10.75 0.41
C LEU A 90 -10.83 -9.54 -0.46
N ALA A 91 -11.29 -9.78 -1.68
CA ALA A 91 -11.73 -8.73 -2.59
C ALA A 91 -13.23 -8.88 -2.89
N PRO A 92 -13.96 -7.77 -3.05
CA PRO A 92 -15.40 -7.80 -3.33
C PRO A 92 -15.73 -8.36 -4.73
N THR A 93 -14.80 -8.35 -5.67
CA THR A 93 -15.01 -8.87 -7.03
C THR A 93 -13.79 -9.63 -7.56
N PRO A 94 -13.98 -10.58 -8.50
CA PRO A 94 -12.88 -11.31 -9.14
C PRO A 94 -11.88 -10.40 -9.88
N GLU A 95 -12.34 -9.33 -10.51
CA GLU A 95 -11.49 -8.39 -11.26
C GLU A 95 -10.53 -7.68 -10.32
N LEU A 96 -11.02 -7.23 -9.16
CA LEU A 96 -10.17 -6.60 -8.16
C LEU A 96 -9.21 -7.62 -7.53
N ALA A 97 -9.62 -8.87 -7.31
CA ALA A 97 -8.71 -9.93 -6.88
C ALA A 97 -7.59 -10.15 -7.90
N HIS A 98 -7.91 -10.15 -9.19
CA HIS A 98 -6.92 -10.28 -10.27
C HIS A 98 -5.93 -9.11 -10.30
N GLN A 99 -6.43 -7.87 -10.15
CA GLN A 99 -5.59 -6.67 -10.05
C GLN A 99 -4.63 -6.77 -8.87
N ILE A 100 -5.13 -7.15 -7.69
CA ILE A 100 -4.31 -7.32 -6.49
C ILE A 100 -3.23 -8.39 -6.70
N ASN A 101 -3.57 -9.55 -7.26
CA ASN A 101 -2.60 -10.59 -7.57
C ASN A 101 -1.52 -10.09 -8.54
N GLY A 102 -1.89 -9.28 -9.54
CA GLY A 102 -0.94 -8.65 -10.45
C GLY A 102 -0.01 -7.63 -9.80
N TRP A 103 -0.45 -6.96 -8.72
CA TRP A 103 0.40 -6.00 -7.97
C TRP A 103 1.36 -6.68 -6.99
N ILE A 104 1.02 -7.86 -6.49
CA ILE A 104 1.79 -8.56 -5.44
C ILE A 104 2.88 -9.49 -6.02
N ARG A 105 2.72 -9.95 -7.27
CA ARG A 105 3.70 -10.79 -7.97
C ARG A 105 4.83 -9.97 -8.60
#